data_AF-A0A7W0Y8T3-F1
#
_entry.id   AF-A0A7W0Y8T3-F1
#
_cell.length_a   1.000
_cell.length_b   1.000
_cell.length_c   1.000
_cell.angle_alpha   90.00
_cell.angle_beta   90.00
_cell.angle_gamma   90.00
#
_symmetry.space_group_name_H-M   'P 1'
#
loop_
_entity.id
_entity.type
_entity.pdbx_description
1 polymer ?
#
loop_
_entity_poly.entity_id
_entity_poly.type
_entity_poly.pdbx_seq_one_letter_code
_entity_poly.pdbx_strand_id
1 'polypeptide(L)'
;AYTRSRIAARRDTPPELLVALAADDVPMVRSNVARNPRTPLDTLLALVRDAHPDARAAAAENPALPEPMLDELADDPDLYVRRGVGFNRRAPDRLLELLARDRDGHVRRWVSMNPNTPAWVTSMLLDDADAVVSNFAMWRGRRDALLASLPRG
;
A
#
# COMPACT_ATOMS: atom_id res chain seq x y z
N ALA A 1 5.22 -3.33 -24.33
CA ALA A 1 4.49 -3.45 -23.05
C ALA A 1 4.89 -4.68 -22.22
N TYR A 2 4.52 -5.91 -22.62
CA TYR A 2 4.65 -7.11 -21.76
C TYR A 2 6.08 -7.40 -21.25
N THR A 3 7.07 -7.43 -22.15
CA THR A 3 8.47 -7.68 -21.76
C THR A 3 9.02 -6.62 -20.81
N ARG A 4 8.79 -5.34 -21.11
CA ARG A 4 9.22 -4.20 -20.26
C ARG A 4 8.56 -4.25 -18.88
N SER A 5 7.27 -4.58 -18.83
CA SER A 5 6.51 -4.76 -17.59
C SER A 5 7.08 -5.88 -16.73
N ARG A 6 7.41 -7.03 -17.35
CA ARG A 6 8.07 -8.14 -16.64
C ARG A 6 9.44 -7.76 -16.13
N ILE A 7 10.22 -6.99 -16.90
CA ILE A 7 11.52 -6.48 -16.43
C ILE A 7 11.29 -5.62 -15.20
N ALA A 8 10.47 -4.57 -15.27
CA ALA A 8 10.19 -3.68 -14.14
C ALA A 8 9.74 -4.42 -12.86
N ALA A 9 8.96 -5.50 -13.00
CA ALA A 9 8.45 -6.27 -11.86
C ALA A 9 9.50 -7.15 -11.17
N ARG A 10 10.67 -7.40 -11.78
CA ARG A 10 11.68 -8.26 -11.17
C ARG A 10 12.42 -7.55 -10.04
N ARG A 11 12.52 -8.22 -8.90
CA ARG A 11 13.23 -7.71 -7.71
C ARG A 11 14.73 -7.51 -7.91
N ASP A 12 15.33 -8.11 -8.95
CA ASP A 12 16.75 -7.99 -9.30
C ASP A 12 17.01 -6.95 -10.41
N THR A 13 15.99 -6.21 -10.85
CA THR A 13 16.15 -5.19 -11.89
C THR A 13 17.12 -4.10 -11.43
N PRO A 14 18.15 -3.79 -12.23
CA PRO A 14 19.07 -2.70 -11.91
C PRO A 14 18.34 -1.35 -11.77
N PRO A 15 18.72 -0.51 -10.79
CA PRO A 15 18.09 0.79 -10.58
C PRO A 15 18.08 1.68 -11.83
N GLU A 16 19.13 1.65 -12.64
CA GLU A 16 19.26 2.46 -13.86
C GLU A 16 18.20 2.07 -14.89
N LEU A 17 17.86 0.79 -14.96
CA LEU A 17 16.81 0.30 -15.84
C LEU A 17 15.42 0.67 -15.32
N LEU A 18 15.23 0.70 -13.99
CA LEU A 18 13.99 1.19 -13.38
C LEU A 18 13.78 2.68 -13.66
N VAL A 19 14.84 3.50 -13.62
CA VAL A 19 14.80 4.92 -14.02
C VAL A 19 14.32 5.06 -15.47
N ALA A 20 14.90 4.31 -16.40
CA ALA A 20 14.51 4.35 -17.81
C ALA A 20 13.04 3.91 -18.03
N LEU A 21 12.60 2.87 -17.31
CA LEU A 21 11.23 2.33 -17.41
C LEU A 21 10.19 3.20 -16.70
N ALA A 22 10.58 4.14 -15.83
CA ALA A 22 9.65 5.06 -15.19
C ALA A 22 8.99 6.03 -16.17
N ALA A 23 9.63 6.28 -17.32
CA ALA A 23 9.10 7.13 -18.39
C ALA A 23 8.32 6.34 -19.47
N ASP A 24 8.05 5.04 -19.25
CA ASP A 24 7.35 4.20 -20.23
C ASP A 24 5.93 4.73 -20.49
N ASP A 25 5.50 4.65 -21.75
CA ASP A 25 4.17 5.09 -22.17
C ASP A 25 3.05 4.25 -21.54
N VAL A 26 3.34 3.00 -21.18
CA VAL A 26 2.37 2.05 -20.63
C VAL A 26 2.30 2.19 -19.11
N PRO A 27 1.13 2.56 -18.54
CA PRO A 27 0.97 2.72 -17.09
C PRO A 27 1.37 1.49 -16.29
N MET A 28 1.02 0.29 -16.76
CA MET A 28 1.40 -0.97 -16.10
C MET A 28 2.93 -1.12 -15.92
N VAL A 29 3.74 -0.61 -16.86
CA VAL A 29 5.20 -0.65 -16.72
C VAL A 29 5.62 0.30 -15.59
N ARG A 30 5.10 1.54 -15.59
CA ARG A 30 5.38 2.55 -14.55
C ARG A 30 4.90 2.09 -13.17
N SER A 31 3.75 1.43 -13.06
CA SER A 31 3.27 0.84 -11.80
C SER A 31 4.19 -0.27 -11.30
N ASN A 32 4.75 -1.09 -12.19
CA ASN A 32 5.72 -2.11 -11.79
C ASN A 32 7.05 -1.50 -11.36
N VAL A 33 7.48 -0.38 -11.96
CA VAL A 33 8.59 0.41 -11.45
C VAL A 33 8.25 0.95 -10.06
N ALA A 34 7.12 1.62 -9.89
CA ALA A 34 6.73 2.20 -8.60
C ALA A 34 6.66 1.16 -7.46
N ARG A 35 6.16 -0.05 -7.73
CA ARG A 35 6.09 -1.14 -6.73
C ARG A 35 7.44 -1.79 -6.43
N ASN A 36 8.44 -1.63 -7.28
CA ASN A 36 9.71 -2.32 -7.12
C ASN A 36 10.50 -1.74 -5.93
N PRO A 37 10.90 -2.57 -4.94
CA PRO A 37 11.63 -2.09 -3.77
C PRO A 37 13.04 -1.56 -4.08
N ARG A 38 13.57 -1.79 -5.29
CA ARG A 38 14.86 -1.25 -5.77
C ARG A 38 14.73 0.06 -6.54
N THR A 39 13.52 0.57 -6.72
CA THR A 39 13.31 1.84 -7.42
C THR A 39 13.97 2.97 -6.64
N PRO A 40 14.87 3.75 -7.27
CA PRO A 40 15.48 4.91 -6.64
C PRO A 40 14.44 5.86 -6.09
N LEU A 41 14.74 6.50 -4.96
CA LEU A 41 13.79 7.37 -4.28
C LEU A 41 13.30 8.50 -5.20
N ASP A 42 14.19 9.18 -5.92
CA ASP A 42 13.78 10.28 -6.83
C ASP A 42 12.81 9.80 -7.92
N THR A 43 13.05 8.60 -8.47
CA THR A 43 12.14 7.97 -9.44
C THR A 43 10.80 7.63 -8.81
N LEU A 44 10.81 7.09 -7.59
CA LEU A 44 9.60 6.77 -6.85
C LEU A 44 8.78 8.03 -6.55
N LEU A 45 9.45 9.13 -6.14
CA LEU A 45 8.83 10.42 -5.86
C LEU A 45 8.18 11.03 -7.11
N ALA A 46 8.76 10.84 -8.30
CA ALA A 46 8.11 11.25 -9.54
C ALA A 46 6.82 10.47 -9.81
N LEU A 47 6.80 9.16 -9.50
CA LEU A 47 5.66 8.27 -9.71
C LEU A 47 4.52 8.47 -8.70
N VAL A 48 4.77 9.13 -7.56
CA VAL A 48 3.72 9.58 -6.62
C VAL A 48 2.70 10.48 -7.31
N ARG A 49 3.13 11.26 -8.31
CA ARG A 49 2.28 12.22 -9.04
C ARG A 49 2.00 11.77 -10.47
N ASP A 50 2.15 10.48 -10.75
CA ASP A 50 1.85 9.93 -12.07
C ASP A 50 0.39 10.22 -12.46
N ALA A 51 0.18 10.54 -13.73
CA ALA A 51 -1.17 10.80 -14.25
C ALA A 51 -2.10 9.59 -14.06
N HIS A 52 -1.55 8.37 -14.07
CA HIS A 52 -2.33 7.14 -13.93
C HIS A 52 -2.41 6.68 -12.46
N PRO A 53 -3.62 6.45 -11.91
CA PRO A 53 -3.81 6.06 -10.50
C PRO A 53 -3.09 4.76 -10.15
N ASP A 54 -3.04 3.77 -11.04
CA ASP A 54 -2.31 2.52 -10.78
C ASP A 54 -0.83 2.72 -10.43
N ALA A 55 -0.18 3.73 -11.01
CA ALA A 55 1.22 4.02 -10.73
C ALA A 55 1.36 4.72 -9.38
N ARG A 56 0.47 5.67 -9.06
CA ARG A 56 0.40 6.30 -7.73
C ARG A 56 0.08 5.29 -6.63
N ALA A 57 -0.85 4.36 -6.86
CA ALA A 57 -1.22 3.30 -5.93
C ALA A 57 -0.04 2.35 -5.70
N ALA A 58 0.68 1.98 -6.76
CA ALA A 58 1.88 1.18 -6.64
C ALA A 58 3.00 1.91 -5.88
N ALA A 59 3.13 3.23 -6.03
CA ALA A 59 4.06 4.04 -5.25
C ALA A 59 3.66 4.07 -3.77
N ALA A 60 2.37 4.24 -3.47
CA ALA A 60 1.82 4.19 -2.11
C ALA A 60 2.10 2.85 -1.41
N GLU A 61 2.08 1.72 -2.14
CA GLU A 61 2.39 0.40 -1.60
C GLU A 61 3.90 0.19 -1.32
N ASN A 62 4.78 1.03 -1.87
CA ASN A 62 6.23 0.83 -1.79
C ASN A 62 6.75 1.20 -0.38
N PRO A 63 7.42 0.29 0.34
CA PRO A 63 7.94 0.57 1.67
C PRO A 63 9.05 1.63 1.67
N ALA A 64 9.70 1.93 0.54
CA ALA A 64 10.71 2.98 0.46
C ALA A 64 10.11 4.40 0.43
N LEU A 65 8.78 4.52 0.27
CA LEU A 65 8.14 5.82 0.18
C LEU A 65 8.16 6.56 1.54
N PRO A 66 8.64 7.82 1.60
CA PRO A 66 8.65 8.62 2.83
C PRO A 66 7.24 8.98 3.31
N GLU A 67 7.11 9.16 4.63
CA GLU A 67 5.83 9.50 5.28
C GLU A 67 5.12 10.74 4.69
N PRO A 68 5.79 11.86 4.37
CA PRO A 68 5.12 13.02 3.78
C PRO A 68 4.44 12.74 2.43
N MET A 69 4.93 11.74 1.68
CA MET A 69 4.29 11.33 0.43
C MET A 69 3.13 10.37 0.67
N LEU A 70 3.18 9.57 1.74
CA LEU A 70 2.02 8.79 2.17
C LEU A 70 0.88 9.71 2.64
N ASP A 71 1.21 10.84 3.27
CA ASP A 71 0.21 11.87 3.62
C ASP A 71 -0.50 12.42 2.38
N GLU A 72 0.26 12.80 1.35
CA GLU A 72 -0.29 13.28 0.07
C GLU A 72 -1.22 12.23 -0.56
N LEU A 73 -0.78 10.96 -0.59
CA LEU A 73 -1.54 9.87 -1.22
C LEU A 73 -2.73 9.38 -0.37
N ALA A 74 -2.77 9.67 0.93
CA ALA A 74 -3.89 9.33 1.79
C ALA A 74 -5.15 10.18 1.48
N ASP A 75 -5.00 11.32 0.81
CA ASP A 75 -6.09 12.17 0.34
C ASP A 75 -6.33 12.05 -1.18
N ASP A 76 -5.67 11.09 -1.86
CA ASP A 76 -5.84 10.92 -3.30
C ASP A 76 -7.31 10.65 -3.66
N PRO A 77 -7.85 11.27 -4.73
CA PRO A 77 -9.24 11.04 -5.14
C PRO A 77 -9.51 9.57 -5.48
N ASP A 78 -8.51 8.83 -5.95
CA ASP A 78 -8.64 7.43 -6.32
C ASP A 78 -8.54 6.51 -5.10
N LEU A 79 -9.57 5.65 -4.92
CA LEU A 79 -9.64 4.73 -3.78
C LEU A 79 -8.49 3.71 -3.78
N TYR A 80 -7.97 3.29 -4.94
CA TYR A 80 -6.88 2.33 -5.02
C TYR A 80 -5.55 2.93 -4.56
N VAL A 81 -5.40 4.25 -4.70
CA VAL A 81 -4.24 4.97 -4.18
C VAL A 81 -4.29 5.05 -2.66
N ARG A 82 -5.42 5.51 -2.09
CA ARG A 82 -5.61 5.53 -0.62
C ARG A 82 -5.50 4.13 0.00
N ARG A 83 -6.04 3.12 -0.68
CA ARG A 83 -5.87 1.69 -0.34
C ARG A 83 -4.39 1.28 -0.31
N GLY A 84 -3.58 1.76 -1.26
CA GLY A 84 -2.14 1.50 -1.29
C GLY A 84 -1.43 2.00 -0.03
N VAL A 85 -1.80 3.18 0.47
CA VAL A 85 -1.33 3.70 1.77
C VAL A 85 -1.76 2.79 2.91
N GLY A 86 -3.05 2.39 2.94
CA GLY A 86 -3.58 1.47 3.93
C GLY A 86 -2.88 0.10 3.93
N PHE A 87 -2.37 -0.37 2.80
CA PHE A 87 -1.60 -1.61 2.67
C PHE A 87 -0.12 -1.45 3.05
N ASN A 88 0.43 -0.24 2.99
CA ASN A 88 1.84 -0.01 3.22
C ASN A 88 2.22 -0.34 4.67
N ARG A 89 3.14 -1.30 4.85
CA ARG A 89 3.60 -1.72 6.19
C ARG A 89 4.39 -0.63 6.92
N ARG A 90 4.81 0.44 6.24
CA ARG A 90 5.44 1.61 6.87
C ARG A 90 4.48 2.78 7.07
N ALA A 91 3.19 2.62 6.76
CA ALA A 91 2.22 3.65 7.06
C ALA A 91 2.20 3.91 8.58
N PRO A 92 2.33 5.18 9.02
CA PRO A 92 2.25 5.54 10.42
C PRO A 92 0.84 5.31 10.97
N ASP A 93 0.74 5.06 12.27
CA ASP A 93 -0.51 4.80 12.98
C ASP A 93 -1.60 5.85 12.68
N ARG A 94 -1.22 7.14 12.60
CA ARG A 94 -2.12 8.25 12.28
C ARG A 94 -2.78 8.12 10.90
N LEU A 95 -2.06 7.59 9.91
CA LEU A 95 -2.60 7.37 8.56
C LEU A 95 -3.48 6.13 8.51
N LEU A 96 -3.12 5.08 9.24
CA LEU A 96 -3.99 3.90 9.38
C LEU A 96 -5.30 4.24 10.08
N GLU A 97 -5.24 5.10 11.10
CA GLU A 97 -6.43 5.66 11.74
C GLU A 97 -7.28 6.50 10.80
N LEU A 98 -6.67 7.41 10.05
CA LEU A 98 -7.37 8.24 9.06
C LEU A 98 -8.11 7.35 8.05
N LEU A 99 -7.41 6.37 7.48
CA LEU A 99 -7.96 5.46 6.47
C LEU A 99 -8.94 4.43 7.06
N ALA A 100 -8.91 4.16 8.36
CA ALA A 100 -9.96 3.38 9.03
C ALA A 100 -11.30 4.14 9.12
N ARG A 101 -11.30 5.44 8.81
CA ARG A 101 -12.52 6.26 8.66
C ARG A 101 -12.78 6.64 7.21
N ASP A 102 -12.08 6.03 6.26
CA ASP A 102 -12.28 6.31 4.83
C ASP A 102 -13.74 6.06 4.44
N ARG A 103 -14.27 6.92 3.56
CA ARG A 103 -15.60 6.78 2.99
C ARG A 103 -15.82 5.44 2.28
N ASP A 104 -14.76 4.85 1.74
CA ASP A 104 -14.81 3.60 0.98
C ASP A 104 -14.46 2.38 1.85
N GLY A 105 -15.38 1.41 1.92
CA GLY A 105 -15.19 0.18 2.71
C GLY A 105 -14.03 -0.69 2.21
N HIS A 106 -13.66 -0.63 0.93
CA HIS A 106 -12.48 -1.33 0.44
C HIS A 106 -11.21 -0.75 1.03
N VAL A 107 -11.09 0.58 1.17
CA VAL A 107 -9.93 1.20 1.81
C VAL A 107 -9.83 0.76 3.28
N ARG A 108 -10.93 0.87 4.03
CA ARG A 108 -11.00 0.44 5.45
C ARG A 108 -10.63 -1.03 5.64
N ARG A 109 -11.07 -1.91 4.73
CA ARG A 109 -10.69 -3.34 4.72
C ARG A 109 -9.17 -3.55 4.57
N TRP A 110 -8.49 -2.74 3.78
CA TRP A 110 -7.03 -2.90 3.63
C TRP A 110 -6.27 -2.43 4.86
N VAL A 111 -6.79 -1.45 5.60
CA VAL A 111 -6.32 -1.13 6.95
C VAL A 111 -6.48 -2.34 7.86
N SER A 112 -7.67 -2.97 7.93
CA SER A 112 -7.88 -4.13 8.81
C SER A 112 -6.91 -5.29 8.54
N MET A 113 -6.43 -5.44 7.30
CA MET A 113 -5.45 -6.46 6.90
C MET A 113 -3.99 -6.05 7.06
N ASN A 114 -3.68 -4.76 7.26
CA ASN A 114 -2.30 -4.29 7.38
C ASN A 114 -1.72 -4.71 8.73
N PRO A 115 -0.68 -5.56 8.78
CA PRO A 115 -0.14 -6.17 10.00
C PRO A 115 0.35 -5.17 11.06
N ASN A 116 0.57 -3.91 10.69
CA ASN A 116 1.01 -2.85 11.60
C ASN A 116 -0.13 -1.94 12.08
N THR A 117 -1.38 -2.26 11.73
CA THR A 117 -2.55 -1.54 12.28
C THR A 117 -2.60 -1.67 13.80
N PRO A 118 -2.65 -0.55 14.54
CA PRO A 118 -2.72 -0.57 16.00
C PRO A 118 -3.97 -1.25 16.52
N ALA A 119 -3.91 -1.74 17.76
CA ALA A 119 -5.03 -2.44 18.40
C ALA A 119 -6.29 -1.56 18.53
N TRP A 120 -6.12 -0.26 18.77
CA TRP A 120 -7.25 0.67 18.89
C TRP A 120 -7.90 0.97 17.54
N VAL A 121 -7.13 1.08 16.45
CA VAL A 121 -7.66 1.16 15.07
C VAL A 121 -8.38 -0.14 14.71
N THR A 122 -7.82 -1.30 15.10
CA THR A 122 -8.48 -2.60 14.91
C THR A 122 -9.81 -2.65 15.65
N SER A 123 -9.89 -2.08 16.86
CA SER A 123 -11.13 -2.00 17.64
C SER A 123 -12.18 -1.15 16.93
N MET A 124 -11.80 0.00 16.36
CA MET A 124 -12.71 0.80 15.52
C MET A 124 -13.26 0.00 14.34
N LEU A 125 -12.41 -0.80 13.67
CA LEU A 125 -12.79 -1.58 12.49
C LEU A 125 -13.66 -2.80 12.83
N LEU A 126 -13.66 -3.29 14.08
CA LEU A 126 -14.59 -4.33 14.52
C LEU A 126 -16.03 -3.81 14.60
N ASP A 127 -16.20 -2.53 14.90
CA ASP A 127 -17.49 -1.84 14.96
C ASP A 127 -17.90 -1.22 13.60
N ASP A 128 -17.16 -1.52 12.53
CA ASP A 128 -17.44 -0.99 11.20
C ASP A 128 -18.82 -1.44 10.69
N ALA A 129 -19.56 -0.49 10.10
CA ALA A 129 -20.88 -0.75 9.54
C ALA A 129 -20.83 -1.71 8.33
N ASP A 130 -19.69 -1.78 7.63
CA ASP A 130 -19.46 -2.77 6.59
C ASP A 130 -19.02 -4.11 7.22
N ALA A 131 -19.91 -5.10 7.14
CA ALA A 131 -19.67 -6.44 7.66
C ALA A 131 -18.42 -7.11 7.08
N VAL A 132 -18.00 -6.76 5.86
CA VAL A 132 -16.75 -7.27 5.28
C VAL A 132 -15.57 -6.75 6.09
N VAL A 133 -15.55 -5.45 6.41
CA VAL A 133 -14.46 -4.82 7.17
C VAL A 133 -14.34 -5.42 8.56
N SER A 134 -15.45 -5.49 9.30
CA SER A 134 -15.46 -6.05 10.67
C SER A 134 -15.08 -7.54 10.69
N ASN A 135 -15.52 -8.32 9.71
CA ASN A 135 -15.11 -9.72 9.57
C ASN A 135 -13.60 -9.89 9.33
N PHE A 136 -12.99 -9.04 8.49
CA PHE A 136 -11.54 -9.08 8.26
C PHE A 136 -10.74 -8.63 9.50
N ALA A 137 -11.20 -7.61 10.22
CA ALA A 137 -10.61 -7.20 11.49
C ALA A 137 -10.66 -8.35 12.52
N MET A 138 -11.80 -9.03 12.63
CA MET A 138 -11.98 -10.18 13.52
C MET A 138 -11.09 -11.36 13.14
N TRP A 139 -11.01 -11.72 11.85
CA TRP A 139 -10.15 -12.80 11.37
C TRP A 139 -8.68 -12.54 11.70
N ARG A 140 -8.22 -11.31 11.49
CA ARG A 140 -6.84 -10.92 11.78
C ARG A 140 -6.54 -10.97 13.27
N GLY A 141 -7.45 -10.47 14.11
CA GLY A 141 -7.35 -10.59 15.58
C GLY A 141 -7.23 -12.05 16.05
N ARG A 142 -8.05 -12.96 15.53
CA ARG A 142 -7.95 -14.40 15.84
C ARG A 142 -6.63 -15.02 15.40
N ARG A 143 -6.14 -14.66 14.21
CA ARG A 143 -4.85 -15.15 13.70
C ARG A 143 -3.69 -14.68 14.57
N ASP A 144 -3.68 -13.42 14.95
CA ASP A 144 -2.61 -12.84 15.76
C ASP A 144 -2.61 -13.45 17.18
N ALA A 145 -3.78 -13.70 17.77
CA ALA A 145 -3.92 -14.45 19.02
C ALA A 145 -3.42 -15.90 18.93
N LEU A 146 -3.75 -16.60 17.83
CA LEU A 146 -3.25 -17.95 17.58
C LEU A 146 -1.71 -17.97 17.48
N LEU A 147 -1.12 -17.06 16.70
CA LEU A 147 0.34 -16.96 16.57
C LEU A 147 1.04 -16.64 17.90
N ALA A 148 0.43 -15.79 18.74
CA ALA A 148 0.96 -15.47 20.07
C ALA A 148 0.92 -16.65 21.04
N SER A 149 0.02 -17.62 20.83
CA SER A 149 -0.10 -18.84 21.64
C SER A 149 0.87 -19.97 21.24
N LEU A 150 1.52 -19.87 20.08
CA LEU A 150 2.48 -20.89 19.63
C LEU A 150 3.79 -20.80 20.42
N PRO A 151 4.40 -21.93 20.81
CA PRO A 151 5.70 -21.94 21.47
C PRO A 151 6.76 -21.34 20.54
N ARG A 152 7.60 -20.44 21.08
CA ARG A 152 8.75 -19.91 20.36
C ARG A 152 9.87 -20.96 20.43
N GLY A 153 10.10 -21.65 19.32
CA GLY A 153 11.21 -22.58 19.15
C GLY A 153 12.56 -21.88 19.01
#